data_AF-A0A7G5BU60-F1
#
_entry.id   AF-A0A7G5BU60-F1
#
_cell.length_a   1.000
_cell.length_b   1.000
_cell.length_c   1.000
_cell.angle_alpha   90.00
_cell.angle_beta   90.00
_cell.angle_gamma   90.00
#
_symmetry.space_group_name_H-M   'P 1'
#
loop_
_entity.id
_entity.type
_entity.pdbx_description
1 polymer ?
#
loop_
_entity_poly.entity_id
_entity_poly.type
_entity_poly.pdbx_seq_one_letter_code
_entity_poly.pdbx_strand_id
1 'polypeptide(L)'
;MIIASKERYMPVVINTLVLTKGEWYFYIHRDVYDQMVILSDRFEKPESLAELIGGSRINEETVRWFYEQTPKPLNILAPYIQLIEGTIEKDMELCCGALHVISAMINLRGFILKPPEVRKSVSFTLSIKEEYELAWESFFMSAMPYEQRDLLTLSAQRLALMMNGMSGKTDLGGAIGAIGGIARTETPVDATGVLEGYSQLREPDLAATGKGPSEKEKSATKKLLM
;
A
#
# COMPACT_ATOMS: atom_id res chain seq x y z
N MET A 1 4.83 -2.32 -3.87
CA MET A 1 6.09 -1.57 -4.05
C MET A 1 6.30 -0.67 -2.86
N ILE A 2 7.50 -0.69 -2.28
CA ILE A 2 7.95 0.19 -1.19
C ILE A 2 9.38 0.64 -1.55
N ILE A 3 9.61 1.93 -1.63
CA ILE A 3 10.93 2.50 -2.00
C ILE A 3 11.24 3.63 -1.03
N ALA A 4 12.49 3.75 -0.60
CA ALA A 4 12.97 4.88 0.16
C ALA A 4 14.06 5.61 -0.62
N SER A 5 14.04 6.94 -0.56
CA SER A 5 15.11 7.77 -1.11
C SER A 5 15.24 9.06 -0.31
N LYS A 6 16.45 9.61 -0.23
CA LYS A 6 16.68 10.95 0.31
C LYS A 6 16.33 12.06 -0.67
N GLU A 7 16.32 11.72 -1.95
CA GLU A 7 15.94 12.64 -3.02
C GLU A 7 14.46 12.51 -3.35
N ARG A 8 13.86 13.63 -3.75
CA ARG A 8 12.46 13.66 -4.12
C ARG A 8 12.31 13.38 -5.60
N TYR A 9 11.48 12.40 -5.92
CA TYR A 9 11.12 12.00 -7.25
C TYR A 9 9.61 12.18 -7.46
N MET A 10 9.24 12.46 -8.70
CA MET A 10 7.87 12.39 -9.16
C MET A 10 7.64 11.01 -9.79
N PRO A 11 6.86 10.12 -9.13
CA PRO A 11 6.60 8.80 -9.68
C PRO A 11 5.75 8.93 -10.95
N VAL A 12 6.20 8.28 -12.02
CA VAL A 12 5.41 8.15 -13.26
C VAL A 12 4.41 7.00 -13.14
N VAL A 13 4.69 6.03 -12.26
CA VAL A 13 3.83 4.88 -11.99
C VAL A 13 2.55 5.32 -11.27
N ILE A 14 1.41 5.03 -11.90
CA ILE A 14 0.07 5.31 -11.37
C ILE A 14 -0.12 4.58 -10.02
N ASN A 15 -0.95 5.13 -9.14
CA ASN A 15 -1.25 4.58 -7.81
C ASN A 15 -0.05 4.50 -6.86
N THR A 16 0.96 5.35 -7.05
CA THR A 16 2.06 5.52 -6.09
C THR A 16 1.76 6.70 -5.17
N LEU A 17 1.78 6.44 -3.87
CA LEU A 17 1.67 7.43 -2.81
C LEU A 17 3.07 7.80 -2.31
N VAL A 18 3.27 9.05 -1.91
CA VAL A 18 4.53 9.52 -1.35
C VAL A 18 4.31 9.95 0.09
N LEU A 19 5.01 9.32 1.03
CA LEU A 19 5.09 9.74 2.42
C LEU A 19 6.46 10.37 2.67
N THR A 20 6.55 11.20 3.70
CA THR A 20 7.81 11.84 4.09
C THR A 20 7.98 11.85 5.59
N LYS A 21 9.22 11.65 6.04
CA LYS A 21 9.62 11.83 7.43
C LYS A 21 11.11 12.13 7.50
N GLY A 22 11.46 13.25 8.14
CA GLY A 22 12.83 13.74 8.16
C GLY A 22 13.34 14.02 6.74
N GLU A 23 14.49 13.46 6.40
CA GLU A 23 15.12 13.59 5.07
C GLU A 23 14.68 12.51 4.08
N TRP A 24 13.77 11.61 4.47
CA TRP A 24 13.37 10.47 3.65
C TRP A 24 12.02 10.68 2.97
N TYR A 25 11.97 10.27 1.71
CA TYR A 25 10.77 10.10 0.90
C TYR A 25 10.50 8.63 0.69
N PHE A 26 9.26 8.21 0.96
CA PHE A 26 8.82 6.83 0.86
C PHE A 26 7.76 6.71 -0.24
N TYR A 27 8.05 5.94 -1.28
CA TYR A 27 7.14 5.69 -2.40
C TYR A 27 6.48 4.34 -2.22
N ILE A 28 5.17 4.35 -2.11
CA ILE A 28 4.39 3.17 -1.72
C ILE A 28 3.26 2.98 -2.73
N HIS A 29 3.12 1.76 -3.24
CA HIS A 29 1.95 1.43 -4.06
C HIS A 29 0.67 1.42 -3.20
N ARG A 30 -0.42 1.96 -3.73
CA ARG A 30 -1.70 2.11 -3.04
C ARG A 30 -2.19 0.83 -2.36
N ASP A 31 -2.11 -0.31 -3.02
CA ASP A 31 -2.57 -1.59 -2.44
C ASP A 31 -1.80 -2.00 -1.17
N VAL A 32 -0.52 -1.64 -1.10
CA VAL A 32 0.30 -1.87 0.11
C VAL A 32 -0.07 -0.85 1.16
N TYR A 33 -0.26 0.42 0.77
CA TYR A 33 -0.71 1.47 1.68
C TYR A 33 -2.04 1.13 2.34
N ASP A 34 -3.03 0.67 1.59
CA ASP A 34 -4.35 0.31 2.12
C ASP A 34 -4.24 -0.83 3.14
N GLN A 35 -3.38 -1.83 2.90
CA GLN A 35 -3.10 -2.88 3.88
C GLN A 35 -2.45 -2.32 5.15
N MET A 36 -1.50 -1.39 5.02
CA MET A 36 -0.84 -0.76 6.16
C MET A 36 -1.81 0.07 7.00
N VAL A 37 -2.70 0.84 6.38
CA VAL A 37 -3.73 1.61 7.09
C VAL A 37 -4.61 0.67 7.93
N ILE A 38 -5.09 -0.42 7.33
CA ILE A 38 -5.94 -1.40 8.04
C ILE A 38 -5.17 -2.08 9.18
N LEU A 39 -3.90 -2.44 8.96
CA LEU A 39 -3.06 -3.03 10.00
C LEU A 39 -2.79 -2.04 11.13
N SER A 40 -2.51 -0.78 10.80
CA SER A 40 -2.23 0.27 11.78
C SER A 40 -3.45 0.64 12.62
N ASP A 41 -4.66 0.51 12.07
CA ASP A 41 -5.91 0.71 12.82
C ASP A 41 -6.16 -0.45 13.79
N ARG A 42 -5.90 -1.68 13.35
CA ARG A 42 -6.12 -2.89 14.17
C ARG A 42 -5.03 -3.10 15.24
N PHE A 43 -3.79 -2.73 14.93
CA PHE A 43 -2.63 -2.96 15.79
C PHE A 43 -1.93 -1.65 16.09
N GLU A 44 -2.20 -1.10 17.26
CA GLU A 44 -1.55 0.13 17.71
C GLU A 44 -0.09 -0.10 18.14
N LYS A 45 0.20 -1.31 18.64
CA LYS A 45 1.51 -1.72 19.17
C LYS A 45 2.22 -2.72 18.25
N PRO A 46 3.49 -2.48 17.88
CA PRO A 46 4.24 -3.38 17.00
C PRO A 46 4.47 -4.76 17.62
N GLU A 47 4.55 -4.87 18.95
CA GLU A 47 4.81 -6.13 19.66
C GLU A 47 3.68 -7.14 19.45
N SER A 48 2.43 -6.68 19.51
CA SER A 48 1.25 -7.55 19.29
C SER A 48 1.23 -8.12 17.87
N LEU A 49 1.71 -7.36 16.90
CA LEU A 49 1.83 -7.82 15.52
C LEU A 49 3.01 -8.78 15.34
N ALA A 50 4.15 -8.51 15.99
CA ALA A 50 5.32 -9.39 15.97
C ALA A 50 5.01 -10.81 16.49
N GLU A 51 4.26 -10.91 17.59
CA GLU A 51 3.81 -12.19 18.16
C GLU A 51 2.95 -12.99 17.18
N LEU A 52 2.11 -12.32 16.40
CA LEU A 52 1.28 -12.97 15.39
C LEU A 52 2.11 -13.42 14.19
N ILE A 53 3.09 -12.64 13.75
CA ILE A 53 3.94 -13.01 12.60
C ILE A 53 4.78 -14.25 12.92
N GLY A 54 5.33 -14.34 14.12
CA GLY A 54 6.06 -15.53 14.59
C GLY A 54 7.45 -15.70 13.98
N GLY A 55 8.13 -14.60 13.66
CA GLY A 55 9.48 -14.57 13.09
C GLY A 55 10.61 -14.66 14.13
N SER A 56 11.85 -14.50 13.66
CA SER A 56 13.05 -14.51 14.48
C SER A 56 13.25 -13.19 15.22
N ARG A 57 13.65 -13.25 16.50
CA ARG A 57 13.98 -12.06 17.31
C ARG A 57 15.36 -11.46 17.03
N ILE A 58 16.13 -12.04 16.10
CA ILE A 58 17.47 -11.56 15.75
C ILE A 58 17.46 -10.07 15.36
N ASN A 59 16.40 -9.61 14.70
CA ASN A 59 16.28 -8.25 14.19
C ASN A 59 15.41 -7.32 15.05
N GLU A 60 15.14 -7.67 16.32
CA GLU A 60 14.23 -6.92 17.20
C GLU A 60 14.65 -5.45 17.37
N GLU A 61 15.95 -5.17 17.49
CA GLU A 61 16.45 -3.80 17.62
C GLU A 61 16.25 -2.99 16.32
N THR A 62 16.49 -3.60 15.16
CA THR A 62 16.26 -2.99 13.85
C THR A 62 14.77 -2.72 13.61
N VAL A 63 13.90 -3.64 14.03
CA VAL A 63 12.44 -3.48 13.99
C VAL A 63 12.01 -2.25 14.79
N ARG A 64 12.47 -2.12 16.04
CA ARG A 64 12.14 -0.98 16.88
C ARG A 64 12.65 0.34 16.29
N TRP A 65 13.91 0.35 15.86
CA TRP A 65 14.51 1.50 15.19
C TRP A 65 13.69 1.93 13.95
N PHE A 66 13.35 0.99 13.07
CA PHE A 66 12.58 1.28 11.86
C PHE A 66 11.18 1.82 12.20
N TYR A 67 10.50 1.22 13.18
CA TYR A 67 9.18 1.68 13.64
C TYR A 67 9.21 3.14 14.11
N GLU A 68 10.27 3.54 14.82
CA GLU A 68 10.45 4.90 15.32
C GLU A 68 10.84 5.88 14.22
N GLN A 69 11.63 5.47 13.24
CA GLN A 69 12.17 6.35 12.20
C GLN A 69 11.25 6.52 10.98
N THR A 70 10.21 5.70 10.80
CA THR A 70 9.32 5.75 9.63
C THR A 70 7.96 6.42 9.90
N PRO A 71 7.29 6.99 8.88
CA PRO A 71 6.00 7.64 9.05
C PRO A 71 4.89 6.60 9.29
N LYS A 72 3.79 7.02 9.94
CA LYS A 72 2.55 6.24 9.93
C LYS A 72 1.88 6.37 8.55
N PRO A 73 1.31 5.30 7.97
CA PRO A 73 1.16 3.96 8.54
C PRO A 73 2.32 3.00 8.22
N LEU A 74 3.39 3.43 7.54
CA LEU A 74 4.49 2.57 7.10
C LEU A 74 5.18 1.84 8.26
N ASN A 75 5.32 2.52 9.39
CA ASN A 75 5.95 1.96 10.58
C ASN A 75 5.33 0.63 11.05
N ILE A 76 4.04 0.38 10.81
CA ILE A 76 3.39 -0.88 11.22
C ILE A 76 3.99 -2.10 10.54
N LEU A 77 4.73 -1.92 9.45
CA LEU A 77 5.40 -3.02 8.77
C LEU A 77 6.69 -3.47 9.42
N ALA A 78 7.25 -2.70 10.36
CA ALA A 78 8.52 -3.04 11.00
C ALA A 78 8.59 -4.51 11.49
N PRO A 79 7.55 -5.08 12.14
CA PRO A 79 7.58 -6.46 12.62
C PRO A 79 7.81 -7.53 11.53
N TYR A 80 7.48 -7.25 10.27
CA TYR A 80 7.70 -8.20 9.17
C TYR A 80 9.19 -8.39 8.85
N ILE A 81 10.08 -7.49 9.27
CA ILE A 81 11.54 -7.66 9.15
C ILE A 81 12.01 -8.91 9.92
N GLN A 82 11.25 -9.37 10.93
CA GLN A 82 11.55 -10.60 11.68
C GLN A 82 11.39 -11.88 10.85
N LEU A 83 10.74 -11.81 9.68
CA LEU A 83 10.64 -12.95 8.76
C LEU A 83 11.95 -13.23 8.02
N ILE A 84 12.95 -12.36 8.15
CA ILE A 84 14.21 -12.50 7.42
C ILE A 84 15.21 -13.31 8.25
N GLU A 85 15.78 -14.32 7.61
CA GLU A 85 16.85 -15.14 8.13
C GLU A 85 18.18 -14.37 8.03
N GLY A 86 18.77 -14.10 9.18
CA GLY A 86 20.01 -13.34 9.29
C GLY A 86 19.81 -11.97 9.92
N THR A 87 20.93 -11.29 10.16
CA THR A 87 20.95 -9.96 10.75
C THR A 87 20.79 -8.90 9.67
N ILE A 88 19.86 -7.97 9.88
CA ILE A 88 19.69 -6.78 9.04
C ILE A 88 20.18 -5.55 9.78
N GLU A 89 21.04 -4.80 9.10
CA GLU A 89 21.57 -3.54 9.58
C GLU A 89 20.47 -2.47 9.68
N LYS A 90 20.69 -1.48 10.55
CA LYS A 90 19.79 -0.33 10.73
C LYS A 90 19.93 0.67 9.58
N ASP A 91 19.63 0.20 8.39
CA ASP A 91 19.66 0.97 7.16
C ASP A 91 18.24 1.10 6.60
N MET A 92 17.85 2.33 6.26
CA MET A 92 16.48 2.64 5.85
C MET A 92 16.15 2.01 4.50
N GLU A 93 17.10 2.00 3.57
CA GLU A 93 16.92 1.47 2.23
C GLU A 93 16.83 -0.04 2.29
N LEU A 94 17.73 -0.70 3.02
CA LEU A 94 17.71 -2.14 3.24
C LEU A 94 16.41 -2.59 3.90
N CYS A 95 15.94 -1.89 4.94
CA CYS A 95 14.68 -2.23 5.61
C CYS A 95 13.48 -2.03 4.67
N CYS A 96 13.42 -0.93 3.92
CA CYS A 96 12.32 -0.69 2.98
C CYS A 96 12.34 -1.66 1.80
N GLY A 97 13.52 -1.98 1.29
CA GLY A 97 13.73 -2.94 0.22
C GLY A 97 13.35 -4.37 0.65
N ALA A 98 13.72 -4.74 1.87
CA ALA A 98 13.29 -5.99 2.47
C ALA A 98 11.75 -6.07 2.60
N LEU A 99 11.13 -5.04 3.14
CA LEU A 99 9.67 -4.96 3.23
C LEU A 99 9.00 -4.93 1.85
N HIS A 100 9.66 -4.36 0.84
CA HIS A 100 9.17 -4.38 -0.53
C HIS A 100 9.03 -5.82 -1.04
N VAL A 101 10.08 -6.64 -0.92
CA VAL A 101 10.07 -8.04 -1.38
C VAL A 101 9.06 -8.85 -0.58
N ILE A 102 9.01 -8.68 0.74
CA ILE A 102 8.01 -9.35 1.59
C ILE A 102 6.60 -9.00 1.12
N SER A 103 6.30 -7.71 0.93
CA SER A 103 4.97 -7.25 0.49
C SER A 103 4.60 -7.71 -0.93
N ALA A 104 5.58 -8.07 -1.75
CA ALA A 104 5.36 -8.61 -3.09
C ALA A 104 5.04 -10.12 -3.05
N MET A 105 5.63 -10.85 -2.10
CA MET A 105 5.46 -12.31 -1.98
C MET A 105 4.24 -12.69 -1.12
N ILE A 106 3.88 -11.88 -0.13
CA ILE A 106 2.78 -12.17 0.78
C ILE A 106 1.78 -11.02 0.89
N ASN A 107 0.49 -11.38 1.04
CA ASN A 107 -0.52 -10.43 1.47
C ASN A 107 -0.39 -10.20 2.98
N LEU A 108 0.11 -9.04 3.37
CA LEU A 108 0.49 -8.72 4.76
C LEU A 108 -0.71 -8.87 5.72
N ARG A 109 -1.88 -8.36 5.33
CA ARG A 109 -3.11 -8.46 6.11
C ARG A 109 -3.64 -9.89 6.21
N GLY A 110 -3.59 -10.64 5.12
CA GLY A 110 -4.06 -12.03 5.06
C GLY A 110 -3.13 -12.98 5.81
N PHE A 111 -1.83 -12.66 5.85
CA PHE A 111 -0.80 -13.49 6.47
C PHE A 111 -1.04 -13.70 7.96
N ILE A 112 -1.39 -12.64 8.70
CA ILE A 112 -1.66 -12.74 10.14
C ILE A 112 -2.89 -13.59 10.48
N LEU A 113 -3.78 -13.85 9.53
CA LEU A 113 -4.96 -14.71 9.72
C LEU A 113 -4.65 -16.19 9.43
N LYS A 114 -3.49 -16.51 8.88
CA LYS A 114 -3.09 -17.89 8.60
C LYS A 114 -2.73 -18.63 9.90
N PRO A 115 -2.91 -19.97 9.94
CA PRO A 115 -2.50 -20.78 11.07
C PRO A 115 -1.00 -20.58 11.41
N PRO A 116 -0.62 -20.65 12.70
CA PRO A 116 0.76 -20.43 13.13
C PRO A 116 1.79 -21.31 12.41
N GLU A 117 1.41 -22.53 12.03
CA GLU A 117 2.27 -23.49 11.32
C GLU A 117 2.67 -22.96 9.94
N VAL A 118 1.72 -22.36 9.22
CA VAL A 118 1.96 -21.76 7.90
C VAL A 118 2.79 -20.50 8.00
N ARG A 119 2.61 -19.71 9.07
CA ARG A 119 3.38 -18.48 9.26
C ARG A 119 4.84 -18.77 9.56
N LYS A 120 5.11 -19.78 10.38
CA LYS A 120 6.48 -20.23 10.72
C LYS A 120 7.26 -20.81 9.55
N SER A 121 6.58 -21.32 8.51
CA SER A 121 7.26 -21.86 7.32
C SER A 121 7.69 -20.78 6.32
N VAL A 122 7.26 -19.54 6.51
CA VAL A 122 7.65 -18.43 5.62
C VAL A 122 8.87 -17.75 6.22
N SER A 123 9.97 -17.80 5.49
CA SER A 123 11.20 -17.10 5.82
C SER A 123 11.84 -16.57 4.55
N PHE A 124 12.61 -15.49 4.68
CA PHE A 124 13.28 -14.82 3.58
C PHE A 124 14.78 -14.81 3.82
N THR A 125 15.57 -15.11 2.80
CA THR A 125 17.03 -15.09 2.89
C THR A 125 17.61 -13.70 2.61
N LEU A 126 18.88 -13.48 2.95
CA LEU A 126 19.60 -12.22 2.68
C LEU A 126 19.75 -11.88 1.19
N SER A 127 19.40 -12.79 0.27
CA SER A 127 19.27 -12.51 -1.18
C SER A 127 18.23 -11.44 -1.50
N ILE A 128 17.40 -11.08 -0.52
CA ILE A 128 16.42 -9.99 -0.60
C ILE A 128 17.03 -8.67 -1.10
N LYS A 129 18.32 -8.45 -0.84
CA LYS A 129 19.03 -7.24 -1.29
C LYS A 129 19.06 -7.11 -2.80
N GLU A 130 19.49 -8.16 -3.48
CA GLU A 130 19.59 -8.20 -4.94
C GLU A 130 18.20 -8.07 -5.60
N GLU A 131 17.18 -8.65 -4.97
CA GLU A 131 15.79 -8.61 -5.48
C GLU A 131 15.20 -7.20 -5.43
N TYR A 132 15.38 -6.46 -4.33
CA TYR A 132 14.79 -5.11 -4.25
C TYR A 132 15.57 -4.10 -5.08
N GLU A 133 16.91 -4.22 -5.19
CA GLU A 133 17.74 -3.30 -5.95
C GLU A 133 17.32 -3.25 -7.42
N LEU A 134 17.08 -4.41 -8.04
CA LEU A 134 16.57 -4.50 -9.42
C LEU A 134 15.21 -3.81 -9.59
N ALA A 135 14.29 -4.01 -8.63
CA ALA A 135 12.98 -3.37 -8.67
C ALA A 135 13.07 -1.85 -8.50
N TRP A 136 13.99 -1.39 -7.65
CA TRP A 136 14.22 0.02 -7.38
C TRP A 136 14.91 0.72 -8.54
N GLU A 137 15.91 0.10 -9.18
CA GLU A 137 16.54 0.63 -10.39
C GLU A 137 15.51 0.91 -11.48
N SER A 138 14.58 -0.02 -11.72
CA SER A 138 13.47 0.16 -12.66
C SER A 138 12.60 1.37 -12.32
N PHE A 139 12.32 1.57 -11.03
CA PHE A 139 11.61 2.75 -10.56
C PHE A 139 12.42 4.04 -10.81
N PHE A 140 13.69 4.10 -10.40
CA PHE A 140 14.50 5.30 -10.55
C PHE A 140 14.81 5.65 -12.01
N MET A 141 14.92 4.66 -12.90
CA MET A 141 15.05 4.92 -14.34
C MET A 141 13.80 5.55 -14.95
N SER A 142 12.62 5.29 -14.38
CA SER A 142 11.34 5.83 -14.89
C SER A 142 10.87 7.07 -14.14
N ALA A 143 11.28 7.23 -12.88
CA ALA A 143 10.91 8.36 -12.04
C ALA A 143 11.72 9.60 -12.41
N MET A 144 11.08 10.77 -12.37
CA MET A 144 11.74 12.03 -12.70
C MET A 144 12.11 12.78 -11.43
N PRO A 145 13.36 13.29 -11.29
CA PRO A 145 13.74 14.14 -10.17
C PRO A 145 12.79 15.34 -10.06
N TYR A 146 12.37 15.65 -8.84
CA TYR A 146 11.33 16.67 -8.61
C TYR A 146 11.77 18.06 -9.07
N GLU A 147 13.06 18.36 -9.00
CA GLU A 147 13.68 19.62 -9.42
C GLU A 147 13.56 19.85 -10.93
N GLN A 148 13.41 18.78 -11.71
CA GLN A 148 13.30 18.85 -13.17
C GLN A 148 11.83 19.02 -13.64
N ARG A 149 10.87 19.13 -12.71
CA ARG A 149 9.44 19.30 -13.02
C ARG A 149 9.14 20.50 -13.91
N ASP A 150 9.83 21.61 -13.70
CA ASP A 150 9.54 22.85 -14.42
C ASP A 150 9.89 22.76 -15.91
N LEU A 151 10.88 21.93 -16.27
CA LEU A 151 11.25 21.67 -17.66
C LEU A 151 10.12 20.98 -18.45
N LEU A 152 9.32 20.14 -17.79
CA LEU A 152 8.17 19.48 -18.41
C LEU A 152 6.99 20.44 -18.56
N THR A 153 6.77 21.29 -17.56
CA THR A 153 5.69 22.27 -17.61
C THR A 153 5.93 23.28 -18.73
N LEU A 154 7.19 23.73 -18.88
CA LEU A 154 7.59 24.64 -19.95
C LEU A 154 7.54 23.99 -21.34
N SER A 155 7.99 22.74 -21.48
CA SER A 155 7.93 22.04 -22.77
C SER A 155 6.50 21.70 -23.19
N ALA A 156 5.63 21.30 -22.25
CA ALA A 156 4.21 21.07 -22.52
C ALA A 156 3.47 22.36 -22.91
N GLN A 157 3.74 23.48 -22.22
CA GLN A 157 3.18 24.80 -22.60
C GLN A 157 3.65 25.22 -24.00
N ARG A 158 4.92 24.98 -24.34
CA ARG A 158 5.48 25.31 -25.65
C ARG A 158 4.87 24.45 -26.77
N LEU A 159 4.65 23.15 -26.50
CA LEU A 159 3.98 22.25 -27.43
C LEU A 159 2.52 22.67 -27.66
N ALA A 160 1.79 23.02 -26.59
CA ALA A 160 0.41 23.50 -26.67
C ALA A 160 0.30 24.81 -27.49
N LEU A 161 1.25 25.73 -27.32
CA LEU A 161 1.33 26.95 -28.13
C LEU A 161 1.63 26.66 -29.62
N MET A 162 2.51 25.70 -29.91
CA MET A 162 2.79 25.27 -31.29
C MET A 162 1.57 24.58 -31.93
N MET A 163 0.85 23.74 -31.18
CA MET A 163 -0.36 23.06 -31.66
C MET A 163 -1.52 24.03 -31.90
N ASN A 164 -1.68 25.04 -31.04
CA ASN A 164 -2.65 26.12 -31.27
C ASN A 164 -2.23 27.07 -32.40
N GLY A 165 -0.93 27.23 -32.65
CA GLY A 165 -0.40 28.01 -33.78
C GLY A 165 -0.47 27.31 -35.14
N MET A 166 -0.63 25.99 -35.17
CA MET A 166 -0.79 25.19 -36.41
C MET A 166 -2.25 25.01 -36.83
N SER A 167 -3.22 25.30 -35.96
CA SER A 167 -4.66 25.32 -36.27
C SER A 167 -5.07 26.70 -36.81
N GLY A 168 -4.51 27.09 -37.95
CA GLY A 168 -4.69 28.41 -38.52
C GLY A 168 -4.67 28.39 -40.04
N LYS A 169 -5.65 27.70 -40.65
CA LYS A 169 -6.26 27.99 -41.96
C LYS A 169 -7.32 26.93 -42.30
N THR A 170 -8.54 27.15 -41.83
CA THR A 170 -9.76 26.76 -42.54
C THR A 170 -10.84 27.76 -42.13
N ASP A 171 -10.89 28.89 -42.84
CA ASP A 171 -12.11 29.70 -42.88
C ASP A 171 -13.12 28.98 -43.76
N LEU A 172 -14.25 28.57 -43.19
CA LEU A 172 -15.55 29.18 -43.51
C LEU A 172 -16.69 28.53 -42.69
N GLY A 173 -17.18 29.30 -41.72
CA GLY A 173 -18.61 29.58 -41.58
C GLY A 173 -19.48 28.60 -40.81
N GLY A 174 -19.77 28.94 -39.54
CA GLY A 174 -21.08 28.63 -38.98
C GLY A 174 -21.16 28.35 -37.49
N ALA A 175 -21.49 29.42 -36.74
CA ALA A 175 -22.45 29.42 -35.63
C ALA A 175 -21.99 29.12 -34.18
N ILE A 176 -22.06 30.21 -33.38
CA ILE A 176 -22.68 30.31 -32.03
C ILE A 176 -21.89 29.64 -30.88
N GLY A 177 -21.56 30.28 -29.76
CA GLY A 177 -21.98 31.56 -29.18
C GLY A 177 -21.29 31.79 -27.82
N ALA A 178 -21.56 32.95 -27.24
CA ALA A 178 -21.10 33.47 -25.94
C ALA A 178 -21.06 32.41 -24.82
N ILE A 179 -20.10 32.50 -23.88
CA ILE A 179 -20.21 33.15 -22.55
C ILE A 179 -18.76 33.18 -22.01
N GLY A 180 -18.15 34.31 -21.62
CA GLY A 180 -18.50 35.15 -20.48
C GLY A 180 -17.70 34.71 -19.24
N GLY A 181 -16.69 35.49 -18.84
CA GLY A 181 -15.85 35.18 -17.69
C GLY A 181 -16.54 35.34 -16.33
N ILE A 182 -16.10 34.57 -15.32
CA ILE A 182 -16.35 34.74 -13.88
C ILE A 182 -15.11 34.16 -13.17
N ALA A 183 -14.19 34.98 -12.67
CA ALA A 183 -14.15 35.58 -11.33
C ALA A 183 -13.95 34.57 -10.19
N ARG A 184 -12.91 34.83 -9.39
CA ARG A 184 -12.70 34.28 -8.06
C ARG A 184 -13.89 34.61 -7.16
N THR A 185 -14.36 33.65 -6.39
CA THR A 185 -15.07 33.91 -5.13
C THR A 185 -14.62 32.89 -4.09
N GLU A 186 -13.99 33.41 -3.04
CA GLU A 186 -13.93 32.81 -1.72
C GLU A 186 -15.35 32.75 -1.13
N THR A 187 -15.68 31.71 -0.36
CA THR A 187 -16.66 31.83 0.73
C THR A 187 -16.33 30.86 1.87
N PRO A 188 -16.53 31.28 3.14
CA PRO A 188 -16.24 30.51 4.35
C PRO A 188 -17.47 29.77 4.94
N VAL A 189 -17.16 28.72 5.72
CA VAL A 189 -17.71 28.24 7.03
C VAL A 189 -19.24 28.16 7.29
N ASP A 190 -19.61 26.95 7.77
CA ASP A 190 -20.75 26.51 8.60
C ASP A 190 -22.20 26.56 8.09
N ALA A 191 -22.81 25.36 7.99
CA ALA A 191 -24.09 25.00 8.64
C ALA A 191 -24.41 23.50 8.47
N THR A 192 -24.31 22.77 9.59
CA THR A 192 -25.27 21.76 10.10
C THR A 192 -26.22 21.05 9.12
N GLY A 193 -26.14 19.71 9.08
CA GLY A 193 -27.16 18.81 8.52
C GLY A 193 -26.90 17.36 8.92
N VAL A 194 -27.53 16.95 10.01
CA VAL A 194 -27.44 15.66 10.70
C VAL A 194 -28.67 14.80 10.30
N LEU A 195 -28.47 13.47 10.18
CA LEU A 195 -29.49 12.37 10.18
C LEU A 195 -30.44 12.34 8.95
N GLU A 196 -30.99 11.22 8.45
CA GLU A 196 -31.22 9.86 8.95
C GLU A 196 -31.81 8.98 7.82
N GLY A 197 -31.62 7.66 7.92
CA GLY A 197 -32.57 6.64 7.41
C GLY A 197 -32.44 6.28 5.91
N TYR A 198 -32.55 5.04 5.45
CA TYR A 198 -32.98 3.72 5.95
C TYR A 198 -32.28 2.68 5.03
N SER A 199 -32.13 1.38 5.28
CA SER A 199 -32.87 0.46 6.14
C SER A 199 -31.97 -0.75 6.46
N GLN A 200 -31.94 -1.13 7.73
CA GLN A 200 -31.69 -2.51 8.12
C GLN A 200 -32.84 -3.38 7.57
N LEU A 201 -32.53 -4.56 7.06
CA LEU A 201 -33.43 -5.70 7.14
C LEU A 201 -32.70 -6.79 7.89
N ARG A 202 -33.09 -6.92 9.15
CA ARG A 202 -32.77 -8.00 10.07
C ARG A 202 -33.67 -9.18 9.74
N GLU A 203 -33.07 -10.37 9.81
CA GLU A 203 -33.65 -11.69 9.58
C GLU A 203 -34.95 -11.95 10.35
N PRO A 204 -35.69 -12.99 9.97
CA PRO A 204 -36.29 -13.88 10.95
C PRO A 204 -35.57 -15.24 10.97
N ASP A 205 -35.13 -15.58 12.18
CA ASP A 205 -34.92 -16.89 12.77
C ASP A 205 -35.26 -18.13 11.91
N LEU A 206 -34.23 -18.96 11.67
CA LEU A 206 -34.40 -20.41 11.67
C LEU A 206 -33.50 -21.02 12.73
N ALA A 207 -34.17 -21.41 13.81
CA ALA A 207 -33.63 -22.11 14.95
C ALA A 207 -32.92 -23.41 14.57
N ALA A 208 -31.94 -23.73 15.41
CA ALA A 208 -31.16 -24.95 15.41
C ALA A 208 -32.03 -26.22 15.39
N THR A 209 -31.69 -27.14 14.49
CA THR A 209 -31.82 -28.58 14.74
C THR A 209 -30.49 -29.24 14.40
N GLY A 210 -29.75 -29.61 15.44
CA GLY A 210 -28.61 -30.50 15.30
C GLY A 210 -29.05 -31.90 14.90
N LYS A 211 -28.33 -32.49 13.94
CA LYS A 211 -28.16 -33.94 13.84
C LYS A 211 -26.71 -34.21 13.49
N GLY A 212 -26.00 -34.85 14.42
CA GLY A 212 -24.69 -35.42 14.18
C GLY A 212 -24.73 -36.53 13.13
N PRO A 213 -23.55 -36.98 12.68
CA PRO A 213 -23.41 -37.92 11.57
C PRO A 213 -24.11 -39.26 11.87
N SER A 214 -24.83 -39.77 10.87
CA SER A 214 -25.67 -40.96 10.99
C SER A 214 -24.82 -42.22 11.20
N GLU A 215 -25.36 -43.24 11.87
CA GLU A 215 -24.69 -44.54 12.08
C GLU A 215 -24.26 -45.24 10.78
N LYS A 216 -24.85 -44.88 9.63
CA LYS A 216 -24.44 -45.41 8.32
C LYS A 216 -23.08 -44.86 7.86
N GLU A 217 -22.68 -43.68 8.29
CA GLU A 217 -21.36 -43.11 7.96
C GLU A 217 -20.23 -43.68 8.83
N LYS A 218 -20.53 -44.01 10.10
CA LYS A 218 -19.54 -44.66 11.00
C LYS A 218 -19.21 -46.11 10.58
N SER A 219 -20.13 -46.78 9.88
CA SER A 219 -19.89 -48.13 9.36
C SER A 219 -18.99 -48.17 8.11
N ALA A 220 -18.90 -47.06 7.36
CA ALA A 220 -18.04 -47.00 6.16
C ALA A 220 -16.56 -46.82 6.54
N THR A 221 -16.26 -46.07 7.60
CA THR A 221 -14.88 -45.81 8.03
C THR A 221 -14.24 -47.00 8.76
N LYS A 222 -15.04 -47.87 9.38
CA LYS A 222 -14.53 -49.08 10.06
C LYS A 222 -14.19 -50.23 9.09
N LYS A 223 -14.66 -50.16 7.84
CA LYS A 223 -14.42 -51.19 6.81
C LYS A 223 -13.21 -50.91 5.90
N LEU A 224 -12.53 -49.79 6.13
CA LEU A 224 -11.34 -49.35 5.39
C LEU A 224 -10.05 -49.41 6.24
N LEU A 225 -10.16 -49.89 7.49
CA LEU A 225 -9.08 -49.98 8.48
C LEU A 225 -8.90 -51.40 9.06
N MET A 226 -9.46 -52.41 8.38
CA MET A 226 -9.11 -53.82 8.49
C MET A 226 -8.75 -54.33 7.11
#